data_AF-A0A519I5X1-F1
#
_entry.id   AF-A0A519I5X1-F1
#
_cell.length_a   1.000
_cell.length_b   1.000
_cell.length_c   1.000
_cell.angle_alpha   90.00
_cell.angle_beta   90.00
_cell.angle_gamma   90.00
#
_symmetry.space_group_name_H-M   'P 1'
#
loop_
_entity.id
_entity.type
_entity.pdbx_description
1 polymer ?
#
loop_
_entity_poly.entity_id
_entity_poly.type
_entity_poly.pdbx_seq_one_letter_code
_entity_poly.pdbx_strand_id
1 'polypeptide(L)'
;RNSAEHYPLYAEREFTYNNIKQGNRNALLYTDSTVDGLKTGHTEEAGYCLTASSKRNGMRLISVIMNANSKQARADQTRVLFNWGYANFEEATPAQAGAALTNAKVLYGVAPEVAVGVAKPWTLVVPKGQAAAVKTEITLNPGLEAPIAKGAVIGKLVAVANGKTLGEAPVVALADVERAGFFLRIKQRIAGWFSK
;
A
#
# COMPACT_ATOMS: atom_id res chain seq x y z
N ARG A 1 9.38 -7.55 -12.09
CA ARG A 1 9.11 -6.26 -12.75
C ARG A 1 7.61 -6.02 -12.70
N ASN A 2 7.15 -4.85 -12.28
CA ASN A 2 5.74 -4.48 -12.34
C ASN A 2 5.52 -3.70 -13.65
N SER A 3 4.82 -4.32 -14.60
CA SER A 3 4.55 -3.80 -15.96
C SER A 3 3.56 -2.62 -15.99
N ALA A 4 3.76 -1.63 -15.12
CA ALA A 4 2.84 -0.52 -14.91
C ALA A 4 2.68 0.35 -16.18
N GLU A 5 3.75 0.46 -16.98
CA GLU A 5 3.78 1.13 -18.27
C GLU A 5 2.81 0.53 -19.30
N HIS A 6 2.45 -0.75 -19.15
CA HIS A 6 1.55 -1.46 -20.05
C HIS A 6 0.10 -1.48 -19.56
N TYR A 7 -0.15 -1.09 -18.31
CA TYR A 7 -1.50 -1.10 -17.74
C TYR A 7 -2.51 -0.26 -18.53
N PRO A 8 -2.17 0.94 -19.05
CA PRO A 8 -3.12 1.75 -19.83
C PRO A 8 -3.70 1.04 -21.07
N LEU A 9 -2.99 0.06 -21.65
CA LEU A 9 -3.47 -0.71 -22.80
C LEU A 9 -4.78 -1.44 -22.51
N TYR A 10 -5.02 -1.85 -21.25
CA TYR A 10 -6.25 -2.55 -20.87
C TYR A 10 -7.50 -1.67 -20.93
N ALA A 11 -7.33 -0.34 -20.89
CA ALA A 11 -8.42 0.63 -20.96
C ALA A 11 -8.78 1.04 -22.40
N GLU A 12 -7.94 0.71 -23.40
CA GLU A 12 -8.23 0.97 -24.80
C GLU A 12 -9.51 0.23 -25.21
N ARG A 13 -10.50 0.97 -25.71
CA ARG A 13 -11.81 0.42 -26.09
C ARG A 13 -11.77 -0.29 -27.43
N GLU A 14 -10.77 -0.04 -28.25
CA GLU A 14 -10.65 -0.64 -29.56
C GLU A 14 -9.22 -0.55 -30.06
N PHE A 15 -8.86 -1.46 -30.94
CA PHE A 15 -7.63 -1.38 -31.73
C PHE A 15 -7.92 -1.88 -33.15
N THR A 16 -7.06 -1.54 -34.09
CA THR A 16 -7.15 -2.04 -35.47
C THR A 16 -5.93 -2.89 -35.78
N TYR A 17 -6.15 -4.09 -36.30
CA TYR A 17 -5.10 -4.98 -36.76
C TYR A 17 -5.49 -5.56 -38.11
N ASN A 18 -4.56 -5.52 -39.07
CA ASN A 18 -4.80 -5.98 -40.45
C ASN A 18 -6.08 -5.35 -41.06
N ASN A 19 -6.26 -4.04 -40.90
CA ASN A 19 -7.43 -3.28 -41.35
C ASN A 19 -8.77 -3.75 -40.75
N ILE A 20 -8.75 -4.56 -39.69
CA ILE A 20 -9.94 -5.04 -38.98
C ILE A 20 -9.99 -4.40 -37.60
N LYS A 21 -11.05 -3.64 -37.36
CA LYS A 21 -11.33 -3.02 -36.06
C LYS A 21 -11.82 -4.07 -35.07
N GLN A 22 -11.25 -4.06 -33.88
CA GLN A 22 -11.55 -5.00 -32.79
C GLN A 22 -11.95 -4.23 -31.54
N GLY A 23 -13.14 -4.49 -31.01
CA GLY A 23 -13.60 -3.91 -29.75
C GLY A 23 -13.05 -4.64 -28.53
N ASN A 24 -12.82 -3.90 -27.44
CA ASN A 24 -12.48 -4.49 -26.16
C ASN A 24 -13.65 -5.33 -25.63
N ARG A 25 -13.35 -6.55 -25.18
CA ARG A 25 -14.36 -7.51 -24.72
C ARG A 25 -14.86 -7.23 -23.30
N ASN A 26 -14.21 -6.33 -22.57
CA ASN A 26 -14.65 -5.88 -21.26
C ASN A 26 -15.77 -4.83 -21.41
N ALA A 27 -17.02 -5.28 -21.31
CA ALA A 27 -18.19 -4.41 -21.43
C ALA A 27 -18.19 -3.24 -20.42
N LEU A 28 -17.52 -3.39 -19.28
CA LEU A 28 -17.49 -2.35 -18.24
C LEU A 28 -16.78 -1.07 -18.70
N LEU A 29 -15.80 -1.16 -19.59
CA LEU A 29 -15.09 0.02 -20.13
C LEU A 29 -16.01 0.99 -20.88
N TYR A 30 -17.16 0.51 -21.36
CA TYR A 30 -18.15 1.31 -22.08
C TYR A 30 -19.26 1.83 -21.18
N THR A 31 -19.46 1.24 -20.00
CA THR A 31 -20.59 1.54 -19.11
C THR A 31 -20.20 2.19 -17.79
N ASP A 32 -18.92 2.12 -17.41
CA ASP A 32 -18.39 2.70 -16.18
C ASP A 32 -17.05 3.38 -16.49
N SER A 33 -17.03 4.71 -16.45
CA SER A 33 -15.84 5.52 -16.75
C SER A 33 -14.72 5.36 -15.71
N THR A 34 -15.01 4.75 -14.57
CA THR A 34 -14.04 4.51 -13.49
C THR A 34 -13.30 3.19 -13.66
N VAL A 35 -13.76 2.32 -14.58
CA VAL A 35 -13.13 1.04 -14.91
C VAL A 35 -12.06 1.26 -15.97
N ASP A 36 -10.87 0.73 -15.72
CA ASP A 36 -9.69 0.87 -16.58
C ASP A 36 -8.96 -0.46 -16.83
N GLY A 37 -9.62 -1.58 -16.57
CA GLY A 37 -9.12 -2.90 -16.88
C GLY A 37 -10.00 -4.04 -16.35
N LEU A 38 -9.56 -5.30 -16.40
CA LEU A 38 -8.33 -5.77 -17.06
C LEU A 38 -8.65 -6.77 -18.17
N LYS A 39 -9.22 -7.93 -17.81
CA LYS A 39 -9.26 -9.06 -18.75
C LYS A 39 -10.51 -9.91 -18.59
N THR A 40 -11.08 -10.25 -19.73
CA THR A 40 -12.15 -11.26 -19.86
C THR A 40 -11.59 -12.60 -20.28
N GLY A 41 -12.25 -13.70 -19.85
CA GLY A 41 -11.94 -15.06 -20.27
C GLY A 41 -13.22 -15.88 -20.46
N HIS A 42 -13.20 -16.87 -21.36
CA HIS A 42 -14.29 -17.82 -21.54
C HIS A 42 -13.83 -19.07 -22.30
N THR A 43 -14.16 -20.23 -21.75
CA THR A 43 -14.22 -21.54 -22.40
C THR A 43 -15.49 -22.24 -21.89
N GLU A 44 -15.94 -23.31 -22.55
CA GLU A 44 -17.11 -24.08 -22.06
C GLU A 44 -16.88 -24.62 -20.65
N GLU A 45 -15.66 -25.08 -20.34
CA GLU A 45 -15.28 -25.61 -19.03
C GLU A 45 -15.17 -24.51 -17.94
N ALA A 46 -14.60 -23.35 -18.28
CA ALA A 46 -14.32 -22.30 -17.28
C ALA A 46 -15.49 -21.35 -17.03
N GLY A 47 -16.53 -21.41 -17.86
CA GLY A 47 -17.60 -20.41 -17.90
C GLY A 47 -17.08 -19.01 -18.24
N TYR A 48 -17.82 -17.97 -17.86
CA TYR A 48 -17.48 -16.58 -18.18
C TYR A 48 -16.73 -15.90 -17.03
N CYS A 49 -15.47 -15.57 -17.25
CA CYS A 49 -14.60 -14.93 -16.25
C CYS A 49 -14.33 -13.46 -16.57
N LEU A 50 -14.11 -12.65 -15.53
CA LEU A 50 -13.69 -11.26 -15.61
C LEU A 50 -12.80 -10.89 -14.42
N THR A 51 -11.58 -10.43 -14.70
CA THR A 51 -10.80 -9.62 -13.77
C THR A 51 -10.96 -8.16 -14.16
N ALA A 52 -11.52 -7.35 -13.27
CA ALA A 52 -11.71 -5.93 -13.50
C ALA A 52 -10.99 -5.10 -12.46
N SER A 53 -10.65 -3.85 -12.81
CA SER A 53 -10.24 -2.85 -11.84
C SER A 53 -10.96 -1.55 -12.11
N SER A 54 -11.25 -0.83 -11.03
CA SER A 54 -11.86 0.48 -11.04
C SER A 54 -11.14 1.35 -10.03
N LYS A 55 -11.10 2.67 -10.26
CA LYS A 55 -10.62 3.66 -9.29
C LYS A 55 -11.68 4.74 -9.07
N ARG A 56 -12.17 4.86 -7.83
CA ARG A 56 -13.13 5.91 -7.42
C ARG A 56 -12.62 6.61 -6.16
N ASN A 57 -12.67 7.94 -6.14
CA ASN A 57 -12.28 8.77 -4.98
C ASN A 57 -10.89 8.40 -4.41
N GLY A 58 -9.90 8.16 -5.27
CA GLY A 58 -8.55 7.77 -4.86
C GLY A 58 -8.36 6.27 -4.60
N MET A 59 -9.40 5.56 -4.15
CA MET A 59 -9.37 4.13 -3.86
C MET A 59 -9.50 3.29 -5.13
N ARG A 60 -8.61 2.29 -5.29
CA ARG A 60 -8.68 1.31 -6.37
C ARG A 60 -9.17 -0.03 -5.84
N LEU A 61 -10.20 -0.57 -6.48
CA LEU A 61 -10.65 -1.94 -6.27
C LEU A 61 -10.29 -2.83 -7.45
N ILE A 62 -10.07 -4.12 -7.17
CA ILE A 62 -9.90 -5.17 -8.16
C ILE A 62 -10.93 -6.26 -7.83
N SER A 63 -11.70 -6.68 -8.83
CA SER A 63 -12.61 -7.81 -8.70
C SER A 63 -12.17 -8.96 -9.60
N VAL A 64 -12.46 -10.18 -9.17
CA VAL A 64 -12.28 -11.39 -9.97
C VAL A 64 -13.56 -12.21 -9.89
N ILE A 65 -14.26 -12.31 -11.02
CA ILE A 65 -15.41 -13.19 -11.20
C ILE A 65 -14.95 -14.39 -12.04
N MET A 66 -15.25 -15.58 -11.57
CA MET A 66 -14.98 -16.85 -12.26
C MET A 66 -16.29 -17.60 -12.49
N ASN A 67 -16.35 -18.40 -13.57
CA ASN A 67 -17.45 -19.31 -13.87
C ASN A 67 -18.85 -18.67 -13.80
N ALA A 68 -19.02 -17.47 -14.36
CA ALA A 68 -20.36 -16.92 -14.54
C ALA A 68 -21.08 -17.58 -15.71
N ASN A 69 -22.41 -17.63 -15.67
CA ASN A 69 -23.23 -18.32 -16.68
C ASN A 69 -23.34 -17.55 -18.02
N SER A 70 -22.93 -16.28 -18.08
CA SER A 70 -22.98 -15.48 -19.30
C SER A 70 -22.02 -14.29 -19.30
N LYS A 71 -21.78 -13.71 -20.50
CA LYS A 71 -21.01 -12.46 -20.65
C LYS A 71 -21.61 -11.30 -19.86
N GLN A 72 -22.95 -11.24 -19.77
CA GLN A 72 -23.65 -10.21 -19.03
C GLN A 72 -23.53 -10.45 -17.52
N ALA A 73 -23.72 -11.70 -17.07
CA ALA A 73 -23.64 -12.06 -15.66
C ALA A 73 -22.28 -11.70 -15.04
N ARG A 74 -21.15 -11.98 -15.72
CA ARG A 74 -19.82 -11.59 -15.19
C ARG A 74 -19.66 -10.07 -15.01
N ALA A 75 -20.26 -9.28 -15.90
CA ALA A 75 -20.20 -7.82 -15.82
C ALA A 75 -21.09 -7.30 -14.69
N ASP A 76 -22.31 -7.83 -14.55
CA ASP A 76 -23.25 -7.42 -13.50
C ASP A 76 -22.75 -7.79 -12.11
N GLN A 77 -22.23 -9.00 -11.92
CA GLN A 77 -21.65 -9.40 -10.63
C GLN A 77 -20.42 -8.56 -10.27
N THR A 78 -19.62 -8.17 -11.27
CA THR A 78 -18.51 -7.23 -11.05
C THR A 78 -19.02 -5.85 -10.60
N ARG A 79 -20.06 -5.31 -11.24
CA ARG A 79 -20.67 -4.03 -10.83
C ARG A 79 -21.20 -4.09 -9.40
N VAL A 80 -21.86 -5.19 -9.03
CA VAL A 80 -22.35 -5.42 -7.66
C VAL A 80 -21.18 -5.40 -6.67
N LEU A 81 -20.09 -6.14 -6.93
CA LEU A 81 -18.91 -6.15 -6.05
C LEU A 81 -18.24 -4.78 -5.92
N PHE A 82 -18.06 -4.04 -7.03
CA PHE A 82 -17.49 -2.69 -6.95
C PHE A 82 -18.39 -1.75 -6.17
N ASN A 83 -19.69 -1.73 -6.46
CA ASN A 83 -20.62 -0.86 -5.75
C ASN A 83 -20.67 -1.19 -4.26
N TRP A 84 -20.68 -2.47 -3.90
CA TRP A 84 -20.59 -2.90 -2.51
C TRP A 84 -19.27 -2.45 -1.87
N GLY A 85 -18.13 -2.66 -2.53
CA GLY A 85 -16.82 -2.26 -2.01
C GLY A 85 -16.72 -0.76 -1.75
N TYR A 86 -17.10 0.07 -2.72
CA TYR A 86 -17.08 1.54 -2.57
C TYR A 86 -18.15 2.08 -1.60
N ALA A 87 -19.26 1.36 -1.41
CA ALA A 87 -20.28 1.74 -0.44
C ALA A 87 -19.84 1.46 1.00
N ASN A 88 -19.07 0.39 1.21
CA ASN A 88 -18.78 -0.13 2.55
C ASN A 88 -17.34 0.09 3.03
N PHE A 89 -16.42 0.48 2.16
CA PHE A 89 -15.01 0.65 2.52
C PHE A 89 -14.47 2.00 2.05
N GLU A 90 -13.42 2.45 2.75
CA GLU A 90 -12.64 3.64 2.42
C GLU A 90 -11.16 3.42 2.73
N GLU A 91 -10.30 4.26 2.15
CA GLU A 91 -8.87 4.28 2.43
C GLU A 91 -8.57 5.21 3.62
N ALA A 92 -7.93 4.66 4.67
CA ALA A 92 -7.31 5.43 5.74
C ALA A 92 -5.80 5.48 5.49
N THR A 93 -5.17 6.65 5.64
CA THR A 93 -3.70 6.79 5.50
C THR A 93 -3.09 7.27 6.82
N PRO A 94 -2.76 6.35 7.74
CA PRO A 94 -2.27 6.72 9.06
C PRO A 94 -0.87 7.34 9.06
N ALA A 95 -0.08 7.08 8.02
CA ALA A 95 1.27 7.62 7.88
C ALA A 95 1.56 8.07 6.45
N GLN A 96 1.98 9.33 6.30
CA GLN A 96 2.43 9.90 5.03
C GLN A 96 3.92 9.63 4.82
N ALA A 97 4.35 9.51 3.55
CA ALA A 97 5.77 9.35 3.23
C ALA A 97 6.59 10.52 3.77
N GLY A 98 7.68 10.21 4.48
CA GLY A 98 8.62 11.23 4.98
C GLY A 98 8.12 12.07 6.15
N ALA A 99 6.87 11.89 6.61
CA ALA A 99 6.42 12.51 7.85
C ALA A 99 7.12 11.86 9.04
N ALA A 100 7.71 12.68 9.91
CA ALA A 100 8.29 12.20 11.16
C ALA A 100 7.15 11.77 12.10
N LEU A 101 7.19 10.51 12.51
CA LEU A 101 6.21 9.90 13.42
C LEU A 101 6.71 9.92 14.86
N THR A 102 8.01 9.69 15.06
CA THR A 102 8.69 9.72 16.36
C THR A 102 10.21 9.86 16.16
N ASN A 103 10.96 9.98 17.25
CA ASN A 103 12.42 9.89 17.25
C ASN A 103 12.87 8.57 17.88
N ALA A 104 13.91 7.97 17.32
CA ALA A 104 14.56 6.79 17.87
C ALA A 104 15.93 7.14 18.42
N LYS A 105 16.23 6.72 19.65
CA LYS A 105 17.55 6.89 20.26
C LYS A 105 18.59 6.08 19.51
N VAL A 106 19.74 6.69 19.22
CA VAL A 106 20.87 6.07 18.51
C VAL A 106 22.08 6.04 19.42
N LEU A 107 22.68 4.86 19.56
CA LEU A 107 23.94 4.64 20.27
C LEU A 107 25.12 4.88 19.34
N TYR A 108 26.20 5.46 19.88
CA TYR A 108 27.46 5.68 19.16
C TYR A 108 27.33 6.56 17.91
N GLY A 109 26.22 7.30 17.77
CA GLY A 109 25.98 8.25 16.68
C GLY A 109 26.45 9.66 17.00
N VAL A 110 26.82 10.41 15.95
CA VAL A 110 27.06 11.85 16.04
C VAL A 110 25.80 12.56 16.54
N ALA A 111 24.64 12.17 16.01
CA ALA A 111 23.34 12.54 16.53
C ALA A 111 22.87 11.50 17.57
N PRO A 112 22.31 11.93 18.71
CA PRO A 112 21.81 11.02 19.76
C PRO A 112 20.47 10.37 19.41
N GLU A 113 19.78 10.87 18.39
CA GLU A 113 18.49 10.37 17.91
C GLU A 113 18.35 10.55 16.40
N VAL A 114 17.43 9.79 15.80
CA VAL A 114 17.04 9.91 14.39
C VAL A 114 15.53 9.93 14.26
N ALA A 115 15.02 10.82 13.39
CA ALA A 115 13.61 10.87 13.07
C ALA A 115 13.18 9.59 12.32
N VAL A 116 12.04 9.05 12.71
CA VAL A 116 11.47 7.81 12.21
C VAL A 116 10.21 8.11 11.42
N GLY A 117 10.05 7.51 10.25
CA GLY A 117 8.84 7.64 9.45
C GLY A 117 8.62 6.45 8.52
N VAL A 118 7.78 6.61 7.50
CA VAL A 118 7.56 5.60 6.47
C VAL A 118 8.16 6.04 5.14
N ALA A 119 8.72 5.10 4.38
CA ALA A 119 9.35 5.40 3.09
C ALA A 119 8.33 5.76 1.99
N LYS A 120 7.11 5.22 2.09
CA LYS A 120 5.99 5.45 1.18
C LYS A 120 4.73 5.68 2.01
N PRO A 121 3.69 6.35 1.46
CA PRO A 121 2.44 6.49 2.18
C PRO A 121 1.90 5.11 2.51
N TRP A 122 1.49 4.92 3.76
CA TRP A 122 0.91 3.66 4.20
C TRP A 122 -0.59 3.82 4.33
N THR A 123 -1.31 3.16 3.43
CA THR A 123 -2.76 3.23 3.31
C THR A 123 -3.37 1.87 3.62
N LEU A 124 -4.51 1.88 4.31
CA LEU A 124 -5.27 0.72 4.74
C LEU A 124 -6.71 0.85 4.24
N VAL A 125 -7.29 -0.25 3.79
CA VAL A 125 -8.72 -0.31 3.48
C VAL A 125 -9.47 -0.69 4.75
N VAL A 126 -10.39 0.16 5.18
CA VAL A 126 -11.17 -0.02 6.42
C VAL A 126 -12.66 0.12 6.14
N PRO A 127 -13.55 -0.41 7.00
CA PRO A 127 -14.97 -0.15 6.89
C PRO A 127 -15.25 1.36 6.94
N LYS A 128 -16.19 1.81 6.11
CA LYS A 128 -16.53 3.22 5.96
C LYS A 128 -16.95 3.85 7.29
N GLY A 129 -16.43 5.04 7.56
CA GLY A 129 -16.64 5.77 8.81
C GLY A 129 -15.70 5.35 9.94
N GLN A 130 -14.82 4.36 9.74
CA GLN A 130 -13.87 3.91 10.76
C GLN A 130 -12.45 4.45 10.56
N ALA A 131 -12.19 5.24 9.50
CA ALA A 131 -10.86 5.81 9.27
C ALA A 131 -10.31 6.58 10.48
N ALA A 132 -11.14 7.38 11.16
CA ALA A 132 -10.75 8.14 12.35
C ALA A 132 -10.50 7.27 13.59
N ALA A 133 -11.00 6.03 13.61
CA ALA A 133 -10.81 5.09 14.72
C ALA A 133 -9.48 4.32 14.62
N VAL A 134 -8.77 4.43 13.49
CA VAL A 134 -7.47 3.79 13.28
C VAL A 134 -6.42 4.51 14.12
N LYS A 135 -5.87 3.79 15.10
CA LYS A 135 -4.71 4.23 15.88
C LYS A 135 -3.45 3.57 15.35
N THR A 136 -2.31 4.20 15.59
CA THR A 136 -1.01 3.63 15.23
C THR A 136 -0.11 3.49 16.44
N GLU A 137 0.65 2.40 16.47
CA GLU A 137 1.63 2.09 17.49
C GLU A 137 2.98 1.81 16.81
N ILE A 138 4.06 2.35 17.35
CA ILE A 138 5.40 2.16 16.80
C ILE A 138 6.19 1.23 17.71
N THR A 139 6.78 0.20 17.12
CA THR A 139 7.74 -0.67 17.79
C THR A 139 9.09 -0.51 17.12
N LEU A 140 10.05 0.10 17.83
CA LEU A 140 11.42 0.29 17.35
C LEU A 140 12.29 -0.94 17.69
N ASN A 141 13.28 -1.19 16.86
CA ASN A 141 14.29 -2.19 17.16
C ASN A 141 15.12 -1.74 18.37
N PRO A 142 15.36 -2.61 19.37
CA PRO A 142 16.17 -2.23 20.53
C PRO A 142 17.64 -2.04 20.12
N GLY A 143 18.32 -1.10 20.78
CA GLY A 143 19.76 -0.94 20.64
C GLY A 143 20.23 -0.47 19.26
N LEU A 144 19.52 0.49 18.64
CA LEU A 144 19.96 1.08 17.37
C LEU A 144 21.35 1.72 17.52
N GLU A 145 22.33 1.23 16.77
CA GLU A 145 23.71 1.73 16.77
C GLU A 145 24.07 2.40 15.44
N ALA A 146 24.86 3.47 15.49
CA ALA A 146 25.41 4.10 14.30
C ALA A 146 26.55 3.27 13.66
N PRO A 147 26.71 3.30 12.33
CA PRO A 147 26.03 4.18 11.37
C PRO A 147 24.63 3.68 10.97
N ILE A 148 23.68 4.61 10.86
CA ILE A 148 22.33 4.36 10.34
C ILE A 148 22.18 5.14 9.04
N ALA A 149 21.89 4.45 7.94
CA ALA A 149 21.60 5.10 6.67
C ALA A 149 20.15 5.58 6.61
N LYS A 150 19.90 6.69 5.93
CA LYS A 150 18.55 7.12 5.56
C LYS A 150 17.84 6.01 4.78
N GLY A 151 16.61 5.69 5.18
CA GLY A 151 15.83 4.60 4.61
C GLY A 151 16.09 3.23 5.25
N ALA A 152 17.05 3.10 6.16
CA ALA A 152 17.24 1.85 6.91
C ALA A 152 16.00 1.55 7.75
N VAL A 153 15.54 0.30 7.72
CA VAL A 153 14.41 -0.18 8.52
C VAL A 153 14.84 -0.31 9.97
N ILE A 154 14.17 0.41 10.87
CA ILE A 154 14.55 0.52 12.29
C ILE A 154 13.40 0.14 13.24
N GLY A 155 12.34 -0.44 12.69
CA GLY A 155 11.19 -0.92 13.45
C GLY A 155 9.98 -1.16 12.57
N LYS A 156 8.81 -1.18 13.19
CA LYS A 156 7.51 -1.29 12.54
C LYS A 156 6.47 -0.32 13.11
N LEU A 157 5.53 0.06 12.26
CA LEU A 157 4.29 0.76 12.58
C LEU A 157 3.15 -0.24 12.49
N VAL A 158 2.33 -0.33 13.52
CA VAL A 158 1.20 -1.23 13.64
C VAL A 158 -0.07 -0.39 13.68
N ALA A 159 -1.05 -0.69 12.83
CA ALA A 159 -2.34 -0.04 12.84
C ALA A 159 -3.35 -0.90 13.60
N VAL A 160 -4.06 -0.29 14.54
CA VAL A 160 -5.03 -0.96 15.41
C VAL A 160 -6.35 -0.20 15.35
N ALA A 161 -7.45 -0.93 15.16
CA ALA A 161 -8.80 -0.39 15.30
C ALA A 161 -9.68 -1.40 16.05
N ASN A 162 -10.51 -0.92 16.97
CA ASN A 162 -11.43 -1.76 17.75
C ASN A 162 -10.72 -2.96 18.44
N GLY A 163 -9.50 -2.76 18.93
CA GLY A 163 -8.70 -3.79 19.59
C GLY A 163 -8.13 -4.86 18.65
N LYS A 164 -8.24 -4.70 17.33
CA LYS A 164 -7.69 -5.62 16.33
C LYS A 164 -6.60 -4.94 15.50
N THR A 165 -5.51 -5.66 15.28
CA THR A 165 -4.47 -5.25 14.33
C THR A 165 -5.01 -5.32 12.91
N LEU A 166 -4.96 -4.20 12.20
CA LEU A 166 -5.37 -4.09 10.79
C LEU A 166 -4.22 -4.38 9.82
N GLY A 167 -2.98 -4.10 10.24
CA GLY A 167 -1.78 -4.35 9.45
C GLY A 167 -0.53 -3.76 10.08
N GLU A 168 0.61 -4.05 9.47
CA GLU A 168 1.92 -3.52 9.87
C GLU A 168 2.67 -2.96 8.64
N ALA A 169 3.50 -1.94 8.84
CA ALA A 169 4.43 -1.41 7.85
C ALA A 169 5.82 -1.17 8.46
N PRO A 170 6.91 -1.33 7.71
CA PRO A 170 8.23 -1.00 8.18
C PRO A 170 8.35 0.52 8.39
N VAL A 171 8.98 0.92 9.49
CA VAL A 171 9.43 2.31 9.68
C VAL A 171 10.92 2.43 9.43
N VAL A 172 11.31 3.57 8.89
CA VAL A 172 12.67 3.84 8.41
C VAL A 172 13.24 5.10 9.05
N ALA A 173 14.56 5.17 9.11
CA ALA A 173 15.29 6.40 9.44
C ALA A 173 15.09 7.46 8.34
N LEU A 174 14.71 8.68 8.72
CA LEU A 174 14.48 9.78 7.77
C LEU A 174 15.76 10.56 7.41
N ALA A 175 16.83 10.35 8.17
CA ALA A 175 18.14 10.95 7.96
C ALA A 175 19.25 9.93 8.25
N ASP A 176 20.44 10.23 7.73
CA ASP A 176 21.65 9.49 8.07
C ASP A 176 22.14 9.86 9.48
N VAL A 177 22.62 8.87 10.23
CA VAL A 177 23.35 9.07 11.48
C VAL A 177 24.72 8.47 11.34
N GLU A 178 25.72 9.33 11.19
CA GLU A 178 27.12 8.93 11.16
C GLU A 178 27.60 8.44 12.51
N ARG A 179 28.65 7.63 12.49
CA ARG A 179 29.28 7.11 13.70
C ARG A 179 30.06 8.20 14.41
N ALA A 180 29.85 8.35 15.71
CA ALA A 180 30.58 9.30 16.53
C ALA A 180 32.09 9.01 16.58
N GLY A 181 32.88 10.07 16.72
CA GLY A 181 34.31 9.99 16.97
C GLY A 181 34.67 9.21 18.24
N PHE A 182 35.95 8.83 18.38
CA PHE A 182 36.45 7.97 19.46
C PHE A 182 36.10 8.47 20.88
N PHE A 183 36.30 9.76 21.17
CA PHE A 183 36.06 10.34 22.50
C PHE A 183 34.57 10.37 22.89
N LEU A 184 33.67 10.68 21.95
CA LEU A 184 32.22 10.67 22.17
C LEU A 184 31.71 9.26 22.49
N ARG A 185 32.26 8.23 21.83
CA ARG A 185 31.89 6.82 22.09
C ARG A 185 32.29 6.35 23.48
N ILE A 186 33.47 6.74 23.98
CA ILE A 186 33.91 6.41 25.34
C ILE A 186 32.99 7.06 26.38
N LYS A 187 32.67 8.35 26.21
CA LYS A 187 31.73 9.05 27.10
C LYS A 187 30.34 8.39 27.12
N GLN A 188 29.82 8.03 25.95
CA GLN A 188 28.53 7.35 25.83
C GLN A 188 28.55 5.94 26.44
N ARG A 189 29.66 5.19 26.30
CA ARG A 189 29.84 3.86 26.90
C ARG A 189 29.88 3.92 28.43
N ILE A 190 30.55 4.92 28.99
CA ILE A 190 30.60 5.16 30.44
C ILE A 190 29.21 5.58 30.95
N ALA A 191 28.53 6.52 30.29
CA ALA A 191 27.18 6.94 30.66
C ALA A 191 26.15 5.79 30.60
N GLY A 192 26.26 4.89 29.62
CA GLY A 192 25.41 3.70 29.53
C GLY A 192 25.61 2.69 30.67
N TRP A 193 26.74 2.74 31.38
CA TRP A 193 27.03 1.90 32.53
C TRP A 193 26.43 2.44 33.83
N PHE A 194 26.23 3.76 33.93
CA PHE A 194 25.60 4.43 35.08
C PHE A 194 24.08 4.64 34.93
N SER A 195 23.52 4.36 33.75
CA SER A 195 22.09 4.51 33.42
C SER A 195 21.31 3.18 33.51
N LYS A 196 21.92 2.12 34.04
CA LYS A 196 21.26 0.82 34.29
C LYS A 196 20.64 0.79 35.68
#